data_AF-A0AB33IGQ0-F1
#
_entry.id   AF-A0AB33IGQ0-F1
#
_cell.length_a   1.000
_cell.length_b   1.000
_cell.length_c   1.000
_cell.angle_alpha   90.00
_cell.angle_beta   90.00
_cell.angle_gamma   90.00
#
_symmetry.space_group_name_H-M   'P 1'
#
loop_
_entity.id
_entity.type
_entity.pdbx_description
1 polymer ?
#
loop_
_entity_poly.entity_id
_entity_poly.type
_entity_poly.pdbx_seq_one_letter_code
_entity_poly.pdbx_strand_id
1 'polypeptide(L)'
;MADRPRIFDDLAGVAGGALSAFAGVKEEINALVRSRVDEVLGQLQVVRREEFEVVKELAANARMAGEEAEQRIAALEKRVADLEETSTAPARIGHADQNSGWSGDSAAFPN
;
A
#
# COMPACT_ATOMS: atom_id res chain seq x y z
N MET A 1 28.90 -57.23 58.19
CA MET A 1 27.82 -56.46 57.54
C MET A 1 28.21 -54.99 57.62
N ALA A 2 28.45 -54.32 56.49
CA ALA A 2 28.79 -52.91 56.49
C ALA A 2 27.50 -52.09 56.52
N ASP A 3 27.28 -51.34 57.60
CA ASP A 3 26.20 -50.36 57.72
C ASP A 3 26.47 -49.21 56.73
N ARG A 4 25.76 -49.24 55.60
CA ARG A 4 25.73 -48.11 54.66
C ARG A 4 24.85 -47.02 55.27
N PRO A 5 25.31 -45.76 55.36
CA PRO A 5 24.59 -44.72 56.08
C PRO A 5 23.28 -44.34 55.37
N ARG A 6 22.15 -44.81 55.91
CA ARG A 6 20.76 -44.59 55.42
C ARG A 6 20.42 -43.11 55.17
N ILE A 7 21.03 -42.21 55.93
CA ILE A 7 20.88 -40.76 55.80
C ILE A 7 21.26 -40.20 54.42
N PHE A 8 22.22 -40.82 53.70
CA PHE A 8 22.58 -40.37 52.34
C PHE A 8 21.56 -40.84 51.30
N ASP A 9 20.90 -41.97 51.54
CA ASP A 9 19.87 -42.53 50.65
C ASP A 9 18.57 -41.70 50.75
N ASP A 10 18.17 -41.33 51.98
CA ASP A 10 17.03 -40.45 52.21
C ASP A 10 17.25 -39.04 51.61
N LEU A 11 18.46 -38.49 51.75
CA LEU A 11 18.81 -37.20 51.14
C LEU A 11 18.81 -37.27 49.61
N ALA A 12 19.28 -38.37 49.02
CA ALA A 12 19.24 -38.57 47.58
C ALA A 12 17.79 -38.69 47.07
N GLY A 13 16.92 -39.38 47.80
CA GLY A 13 15.49 -39.47 47.50
C GLY A 13 14.79 -38.10 47.57
N VAL A 14 15.05 -37.33 48.62
CA VAL A 14 14.50 -35.97 48.78
C VAL A 14 15.05 -35.00 47.73
N ALA A 15 16.35 -35.05 47.44
CA ALA A 15 16.95 -34.23 46.39
C ALA A 15 16.38 -34.57 45.01
N GLY A 16 16.23 -35.86 44.68
CA GLY A 16 15.60 -36.30 43.44
C GLY A 16 14.12 -35.88 43.33
N GLY A 17 13.37 -36.01 44.43
CA GLY A 17 11.97 -35.59 44.51
C GLY A 17 11.80 -34.07 44.39
N ALA A 18 12.63 -33.29 45.09
CA ALA A 18 12.61 -31.82 45.05
C ALA A 18 13.01 -31.27 43.67
N LEU A 19 14.03 -31.86 43.04
CA LEU A 19 14.42 -31.50 41.67
C LEU A 19 13.31 -31.80 40.66
N SER A 20 12.63 -32.94 40.80
CA SER A 20 11.51 -33.31 39.93
C SER A 20 10.30 -32.39 40.11
N ALA A 21 9.95 -32.07 41.36
CA ALA A 21 8.87 -31.12 41.66
C ALA A 21 9.20 -29.71 41.14
N PHE A 22 10.44 -29.25 41.31
CA PHE A 22 10.90 -27.95 40.80
C PHE A 22 10.85 -27.89 39.26
N ALA A 23 11.20 -28.97 38.57
CA ALA A 23 11.09 -29.06 37.12
C ALA A 23 9.63 -28.90 36.65
N GLY A 24 8.68 -29.58 37.32
CA GLY A 24 7.25 -29.45 37.02
C GLY A 24 6.70 -28.04 37.27
N VAL A 25 7.03 -27.43 38.41
CA VAL A 25 6.63 -26.04 38.73
C VAL A 25 7.19 -25.05 37.71
N LYS A 26 8.43 -25.24 37.25
CA LYS A 26 9.03 -24.39 36.22
C LYS A 26 8.28 -24.49 34.89
N GLU A 27 7.84 -25.67 34.49
CA GLU A 27 7.05 -25.87 33.27
C GLU A 27 5.68 -25.19 33.36
N GLU A 28 5.01 -25.30 34.50
CA GLU A 28 3.73 -24.61 34.74
C GLU A 28 3.87 -23.09 34.73
N ILE A 29 4.93 -22.55 35.34
CA ILE A 29 5.22 -21.11 35.31
C ILE A 29 5.47 -20.65 33.86
N ASN A 30 6.25 -21.40 33.08
CA ASN A 30 6.50 -21.05 31.67
C ASN A 30 5.20 -21.02 30.85
N ALA A 31 4.31 -21.99 31.07
CA ALA A 31 3.01 -22.03 30.40
C ALA A 31 2.13 -20.83 30.80
N LEU A 32 2.10 -20.48 32.09
CA LEU A 32 1.36 -19.31 32.59
C LEU A 32 1.91 -18.00 32.03
N VAL A 33 3.24 -17.85 32.00
CA VAL A 33 3.91 -16.66 31.43
C VAL A 33 3.58 -16.55 29.94
N ARG A 34 3.67 -17.64 29.17
CA ARG A 34 3.32 -17.62 27.75
C ARG A 34 1.86 -17.23 27.53
N SER A 35 0.94 -17.84 28.28
CA SER A 35 -0.49 -17.48 28.20
C SER A 35 -0.74 -16.00 28.51
N ARG A 36 -0.05 -15.45 29.52
CA ARG A 36 -0.21 -14.02 29.86
C ARG A 36 0.38 -13.11 28.79
N VAL A 37 1.50 -13.47 28.18
CA VAL A 37 2.10 -12.74 27.07
C VAL A 37 1.17 -12.75 25.86
N ASP A 38 0.60 -13.91 25.50
CA ASP A 38 -0.32 -14.02 24.36
C ASP A 38 -1.58 -13.18 24.58
N GLU A 39 -2.12 -13.15 25.81
CA GLU A 39 -3.27 -12.30 26.17
C GLU A 39 -2.93 -10.81 26.03
N VAL A 40 -1.77 -10.38 26.55
CA VAL A 40 -1.31 -9.00 26.44
C VAL A 40 -1.05 -8.60 24.98
N LEU A 41 -0.42 -9.46 24.18
CA LEU A 41 -0.20 -9.21 22.75
C LEU A 41 -1.52 -9.13 21.98
N GLY A 42 -2.52 -9.96 22.34
CA GLY A 42 -3.86 -9.87 21.81
C GLY A 42 -4.58 -8.55 22.16
N GLN A 43 -4.34 -8.02 23.37
CA GLN A 43 -4.88 -6.74 23.81
C GLN A 43 -4.19 -5.53 23.16
N LEU A 44 -2.89 -5.64 22.84
CA LEU A 44 -2.09 -4.54 22.30
C LEU A 44 -2.31 -4.26 20.80
N GLN A 45 -3.31 -4.87 20.15
CA GLN A 45 -3.60 -4.72 18.71
C GLN A 45 -2.33 -4.78 17.83
N VAL A 46 -1.44 -5.73 18.14
CA VAL A 46 -0.18 -5.85 17.42
C VAL A 46 -0.46 -6.30 15.99
N VAL A 47 -0.02 -5.51 15.02
CA VAL A 47 -0.13 -5.85 13.59
C VAL A 47 0.75 -7.07 13.33
N ARG A 48 0.16 -8.12 12.76
CA ARG A 48 0.95 -9.29 12.38
C ARG A 48 1.94 -8.94 11.29
N ARG A 49 3.06 -9.65 11.26
CA ARG A 49 4.10 -9.40 10.26
C ARG A 49 3.56 -9.57 8.84
N GLU A 50 2.73 -10.58 8.63
CA GLU A 50 2.14 -10.88 7.33
C GLU A 50 1.21 -9.75 6.86
N GLU A 51 0.40 -9.21 7.76
CA GLU A 51 -0.48 -8.06 7.47
C GLU A 51 0.32 -6.80 7.16
N PHE A 52 1.41 -6.58 7.90
CA PHE A 52 2.31 -5.47 7.67
C PHE A 52 2.95 -5.53 6.28
N GLU A 53 3.44 -6.69 5.85
CA GLU A 53 4.02 -6.84 4.52
C GLU A 53 2.97 -6.64 3.41
N VAL A 54 1.74 -7.14 3.59
CA VAL A 54 0.64 -6.90 2.64
C VAL A 54 0.32 -5.41 2.50
N VAL A 55 0.19 -4.70 3.63
CA VAL A 55 -0.10 -3.26 3.61
C VAL A 55 1.06 -2.46 3.01
N LYS A 56 2.29 -2.88 3.27
CA LYS A 56 3.50 -2.26 2.70
C LYS A 56 3.54 -2.40 1.18
N GLU A 57 3.24 -3.58 0.66
CA GLU A 57 3.13 -3.81 -0.79
C GLU A 57 1.99 -2.98 -1.40
N LEU A 58 0.81 -2.99 -0.76
CA LEU A 58 -0.33 -2.18 -1.19
C LEU A 58 0.00 -0.68 -1.21
N ALA A 59 0.71 -0.17 -0.19
CA ALA A 59 1.13 1.21 -0.11
C ALA A 59 2.11 1.59 -1.23
N ALA A 60 3.06 0.70 -1.55
CA ALA A 60 3.98 0.90 -2.66
C ALA A 60 3.23 0.97 -4.00
N ASN A 61 2.34 0.00 -4.25
CA ASN A 61 1.53 -0.04 -5.47
C ASN A 61 0.60 1.18 -5.59
N ALA A 62 -0.02 1.61 -4.49
CA ALA A 62 -0.88 2.77 -4.46
C ALA A 62 -0.12 4.06 -4.82
N ARG A 63 1.13 4.19 -4.35
CA ARG A 63 1.98 5.34 -4.71
C ARG A 63 2.31 5.37 -6.20
N MET A 64 2.71 4.23 -6.76
CA MET A 64 2.98 4.11 -8.19
C MET A 64 1.74 4.42 -9.04
N ALA A 65 0.57 3.88 -8.65
CA ALA A 65 -0.69 4.15 -9.32
C ALA A 65 -1.10 5.63 -9.22
N GLY A 66 -0.81 6.29 -8.10
CA GLY A 66 -1.02 7.72 -7.90
C GLY A 66 -0.20 8.57 -8.89
N GLU A 67 1.11 8.29 -9.00
CA GLU A 67 2.00 9.00 -9.92
C GLU A 67 1.57 8.82 -11.39
N GLU A 68 1.13 7.62 -11.78
CA GLU A 68 0.61 7.36 -13.12
C GLU A 68 -0.71 8.12 -13.38
N ALA A 69 -1.62 8.12 -12.39
CA ALA A 69 -2.88 8.85 -12.49
C ALA A 69 -2.66 10.35 -12.62
N GLU A 70 -1.77 10.94 -11.82
CA GLU A 70 -1.41 12.36 -11.90
C GLU A 70 -0.86 12.73 -13.28
N GLN A 71 0.02 11.91 -13.86
CA GLN A 71 0.54 12.13 -15.22
C GLN A 71 -0.58 12.12 -16.27
N ARG A 72 -1.51 11.16 -16.17
CA ARG A 72 -2.65 11.08 -17.08
C ARG A 72 -3.57 12.28 -16.94
N ILE A 73 -3.83 12.72 -15.70
CA ILE A 73 -4.64 13.91 -15.43
C ILE A 73 -3.98 15.14 -16.04
N ALA A 74 -2.70 15.38 -15.79
CA ALA A 74 -1.98 16.54 -16.35
C ALA A 74 -1.99 16.53 -17.90
N ALA A 75 -1.82 15.36 -18.52
CA ALA A 75 -1.90 15.22 -19.98
C ALA A 75 -3.31 15.53 -20.51
N LEU A 76 -4.36 15.12 -19.80
CA LEU A 76 -5.75 15.42 -20.16
C LEU A 76 -6.07 16.89 -19.95
N GLU A 77 -5.67 17.48 -18.83
CA GLU A 77 -5.85 18.91 -18.54
C GLU A 77 -5.22 19.78 -19.64
N LYS A 78 -4.00 19.45 -20.06
CA LYS A 78 -3.35 20.14 -21.19
C LYS A 78 -4.17 20.03 -22.48
N ARG A 79 -4.63 18.82 -22.83
CA ARG A 79 -5.44 18.61 -24.04
C ARG A 79 -6.75 19.38 -24.00
N VAL A 80 -7.38 19.48 -22.83
CA VAL A 80 -8.60 20.28 -22.65
C VAL A 80 -8.30 21.75 -22.88
N ALA A 81 -7.24 22.29 -22.28
CA ALA A 81 -6.83 23.68 -22.50
C ALA A 81 -6.55 23.98 -23.99
N ASP A 82 -5.80 23.12 -24.68
CA ASP A 82 -5.51 23.27 -26.11
C ASP A 82 -6.81 23.30 -26.94
N LEU A 83 -7.79 22.44 -26.61
CA LEU A 83 -9.09 22.40 -27.30
C LEU A 83 -9.95 23.63 -27.01
N GLU A 84 -9.95 24.12 -25.77
CA GLU A 84 -10.66 25.34 -25.39
C GLU A 84 -10.09 26.57 -26.11
N GLU A 85 -8.77 26.68 -26.24
CA GLU A 85 -8.10 27.72 -27.03
C GLU A 85 -8.50 27.64 -28.51
N THR A 86 -8.52 26.43 -29.07
CA THR A 86 -8.90 26.22 -30.48
C THR A 86 -10.38 26.53 -30.72
N SER A 87 -11.25 26.28 -29.74
CA SER A 87 -12.69 26.56 -29.82
C SER A 87 -13.05 28.02 -29.53
N THR A 88 -12.21 28.75 -28.81
CA THR A 88 -12.41 30.17 -28.46
C THR A 88 -11.72 31.11 -29.44
N ALA A 89 -10.77 30.62 -30.24
CA ALA A 89 -10.19 31.38 -31.33
C ALA A 89 -11.31 31.80 -32.31
N PRO A 90 -11.54 33.12 -32.51
CA PRO A 90 -12.60 33.57 -33.38
C PRO A 90 -12.33 32.97 -34.76
N ALA A 91 -13.34 32.35 -35.35
CA ALA A 91 -13.32 31.96 -36.75
C ALA A 91 -12.72 33.14 -37.52
N ARG A 92 -11.50 32.98 -38.02
CA ARG A 92 -10.92 33.93 -38.97
C ARG A 92 -11.80 33.80 -40.21
N ILE A 93 -12.90 34.55 -40.20
CA ILE A 93 -13.71 34.87 -41.36
C ILE A 93 -12.77 35.71 -42.22
N GLY A 94 -11.95 35.00 -43.00
CA GLY A 94 -11.33 35.56 -44.18
C GLY A 94 -12.48 35.88 -45.13
N HIS A 95 -13.03 37.09 -45.01
CA HIS A 95 -13.63 37.74 -46.16
C HIS A 95 -12.49 37.96 -47.15
N ALA A 96 -12.22 36.94 -47.97
CA ALA A 96 -11.57 37.14 -49.25
C ALA A 96 -12.55 38.00 -50.06
N ASP A 97 -12.20 39.27 -50.17
CA ASP A 97 -12.75 40.21 -51.14
C ASP A 97 -12.58 39.60 -52.53
N GLN A 98 -13.64 38.93 -53.00
CA GLN A 98 -13.80 38.49 -54.38
C GLN A 98 -14.75 39.46 -55.09
N ASN A 99 -14.58 40.76 -54.89
CA ASN A 99 -15.28 41.77 -55.68
C ASN A 99 -14.29 42.76 -56.31
N SER A 100 -13.38 42.23 -57.12
CA SER A 100 -12.69 43.04 -58.12
C SER A 100 -12.73 42.33 -59.47
N GLY A 101 -13.66 42.76 -60.33
CA GLY A 101 -13.46 42.64 -61.78
C GLY A 101 -14.52 41.90 -62.58
N TRP A 102 -15.83 42.13 -62.35
CA TRP A 102 -16.74 42.11 -63.49
C TRP A 102 -16.73 43.51 -64.13
N SER A 103 -15.70 43.76 -64.93
CA SER A 103 -15.69 44.86 -65.89
C SER A 103 -16.62 44.48 -67.03
N GLY A 104 -17.81 45.06 -67.03
CA GLY A 104 -18.74 44.99 -68.14
C GLY A 104 -18.15 45.67 -69.36
N ASP A 105 -17.51 44.90 -70.24
CA ASP A 105 -17.33 45.30 -71.63
C ASP A 105 -18.56 44.86 -72.42
N SER A 106 -19.49 45.79 -72.46
CA SER A 106 -20.52 45.93 -73.48
C SER A 106 -19.83 46.20 -74.82
N ALA A 107 -19.66 45.18 -75.67
CA ALA A 107 -19.63 45.37 -77.12
C ALA A 107 -19.77 44.05 -77.89
N ALA A 108 -20.60 44.11 -78.93
CA ALA A 108 -20.61 43.24 -80.11
C ALA A 108 -21.39 41.91 -80.04
N PHE A 109 -22.70 42.00 -80.31
CA PHE A 109 -23.41 40.98 -81.09
C PHE A 109 -23.73 41.57 -82.49
N PRO A 110 -23.15 41.04 -83.58
CA PRO A 110 -23.76 41.05 -84.90
C PRO A 110 -24.40 39.68 -85.22
N ASN A 111 -25.50 39.75 -85.99
CA ASN A 111 -26.46 38.69 -86.38
C ASN A 111 -25.89 37.31 -86.73
#